data_AF-A0A1Q6ZDT2-F1
#
_entry.id   AF-A0A1Q6ZDT2-F1
#
_cell.length_a   1.000
_cell.length_b   1.000
_cell.length_c   1.000
_cell.angle_alpha   90.00
_cell.angle_beta   90.00
_cell.angle_gamma   90.00
#
_symmetry.space_group_name_H-M   'P 1'
#
loop_
_entity.id
_entity.type
_entity.pdbx_description
1 polymer ?
#
loop_
_entity_poly.entity_id
_entity_poly.type
_entity_poly.pdbx_seq_one_letter_code
_entity_poly.pdbx_strand_id
1 'polypeptide(L)'
;MRRGFTLVEMLVVLVLLGLAAALVAPALVPTRARQTTELVELIGATRDAAVRRGEVVSLHVERSGAWQVEGVAAGRLATPLPAAPFTLIVSPLGSCAFDVRSGAAALAISLDPLTCEVRGS
;
A
#
# COMPACT_ATOMS: atom_id res chain seq x y z
N MET A 1 8.73 -52.95 10.40
CA MET A 1 7.87 -52.62 11.56
C MET A 1 7.43 -51.17 11.42
N ARG A 2 6.14 -50.90 11.17
CA ARG A 2 5.61 -49.53 11.10
C ARG A 2 5.32 -49.07 12.52
N ARG A 3 6.08 -48.11 13.05
CA ARG A 3 5.72 -47.40 14.29
C ARG A 3 4.60 -46.43 13.94
N GLY A 4 3.42 -46.63 14.53
CA GLY A 4 2.32 -45.67 14.44
C GLY A 4 2.59 -44.51 15.40
N PHE A 5 2.29 -43.30 14.94
CA PHE A 5 2.37 -42.10 15.78
C PHE A 5 1.27 -42.13 16.84
N THR A 6 1.59 -41.69 18.07
CA THR A 6 0.58 -41.61 19.13
C THR A 6 -0.25 -40.32 19.00
N LEU A 7 -1.47 -40.32 19.56
CA LEU A 7 -2.32 -39.11 19.61
C LEU A 7 -1.62 -37.94 20.30
N VAL A 8 -0.90 -38.23 21.40
CA VAL A 8 -0.18 -37.21 22.17
C VAL A 8 0.97 -36.63 21.35
N GLU A 9 1.72 -37.48 20.62
CA GLU A 9 2.80 -37.04 19.75
C GLU A 9 2.28 -36.11 18.64
N MET A 10 1.16 -36.46 18.00
CA MET A 10 0.52 -35.58 17.02
C MET A 10 0.04 -34.26 17.64
N LEU A 11 -0.54 -34.28 18.84
CA LEU A 11 -0.97 -33.06 19.53
C LEU A 11 0.21 -32.13 19.82
N VAL A 12 1.32 -32.67 20.33
CA VAL A 12 2.54 -31.90 20.59
C VAL A 12 3.09 -31.30 19.31
N VAL A 13 3.16 -32.07 18.22
CA VAL A 13 3.62 -31.54 16.92
C VAL A 13 2.73 -30.40 16.43
N LEU A 14 1.41 -30.53 16.53
CA LEU A 14 0.48 -29.47 16.11
C LEU A 14 0.64 -28.21 16.96
N VAL A 15 0.83 -28.35 18.27
CA VAL A 15 1.09 -27.20 19.16
C VAL A 15 2.41 -26.52 18.80
N LEU A 16 3.47 -27.28 18.58
CA LEU A 16 4.77 -26.73 18.19
C LEU A 16 4.71 -26.05 16.81
N LEU A 17 3.99 -26.64 15.85
CA LEU A 17 3.78 -26.06 14.53
C LEU A 17 2.98 -24.76 14.62
N GLY A 18 1.92 -24.74 15.44
CA GLY A 18 1.13 -23.54 15.69
C GLY A 18 1.94 -22.42 16.32
N LEU A 19 2.80 -22.75 17.30
CA LEU A 19 3.69 -21.79 17.94
C LEU A 19 4.73 -21.23 16.95
N ALA A 20 5.33 -22.10 16.15
CA ALA A 20 6.27 -21.69 15.10
C ALA A 20 5.58 -20.78 14.05
N ALA A 21 4.37 -21.14 13.61
CA ALA A 21 3.59 -20.34 12.67
C ALA A 21 3.22 -18.97 13.26
N ALA A 22 2.83 -18.89 14.54
CA ALA A 22 2.51 -17.64 15.21
C ALA A 22 3.70 -16.67 15.29
N LEU A 23 4.93 -17.19 15.39
CA LEU A 23 6.15 -16.38 15.41
C LEU A 23 6.56 -15.89 14.01
N VAL A 24 6.37 -16.73 12.99
CA VAL A 24 6.81 -16.42 11.61
C VAL A 24 5.77 -15.59 10.84
N ALA A 25 4.47 -15.79 11.10
CA ALA A 25 3.40 -15.14 10.35
C ALA A 25 3.49 -13.60 10.32
N PRO A 26 3.78 -12.89 11.43
CA PRO A 26 3.88 -11.42 11.42
C PRO A 26 4.98 -10.88 10.51
N ALA A 27 6.07 -11.64 10.30
CA ALA A 27 7.17 -11.22 9.42
C ALA A 27 6.80 -11.29 7.93
N LEU A 28 5.79 -12.08 7.58
CA LEU A 28 5.33 -12.27 6.20
C LEU A 28 4.13 -11.38 5.85
N VAL A 29 3.39 -10.88 6.85
CA VAL A 29 2.21 -10.05 6.63
C VAL A 29 2.64 -8.57 6.51
N PRO A 30 2.44 -7.92 5.34
CA PRO A 30 2.70 -6.49 5.22
C PRO A 30 1.79 -5.72 6.18
N THR A 31 2.39 -4.93 7.07
CA THR A 31 1.65 -4.11 8.02
C THR A 31 0.96 -2.96 7.29
N ARG A 32 -0.34 -2.77 7.57
CA ARG A 32 -1.13 -1.64 7.04
C ARG A 32 -0.47 -0.28 7.33
N ALA A 33 0.15 -0.12 8.50
CA ALA A 33 0.86 1.10 8.88
C ALA A 33 1.98 1.45 7.88
N ARG A 34 2.83 0.49 7.52
CA ARG A 34 3.90 0.68 6.53
C ARG A 34 3.36 1.07 5.16
N GLN A 35 2.28 0.44 4.72
CA GLN A 35 1.62 0.77 3.44
C GLN A 35 1.12 2.21 3.42
N THR A 36 0.49 2.67 4.51
CA THR A 36 0.01 4.04 4.64
C THR A 36 1.17 5.04 4.62
N THR A 37 2.25 4.79 5.36
CA THR A 37 3.44 5.66 5.37
C THR A 37 4.04 5.79 3.98
N GLU A 38 4.22 4.67 3.29
CA GLU A 38 4.82 4.65 1.94
C GLU A 38 3.95 5.41 0.92
N LEU A 39 2.62 5.28 1.02
CA LEU A 39 1.68 6.02 0.20
C LEU A 39 1.71 7.53 0.49
N VAL A 40 1.78 7.92 1.76
CA VAL A 40 1.87 9.32 2.18
C VAL A 40 3.15 9.96 1.65
N GLU A 41 4.29 9.26 1.75
CA GLU A 41 5.57 9.72 1.19
C GLU A 41 5.49 9.88 -0.34
N LEU A 42 4.87 8.93 -1.05
CA LEU A 42 4.69 9.01 -2.50
C LEU A 42 3.79 10.20 -2.92
N ILE A 43 2.69 10.44 -2.22
CA ILE A 43 1.81 11.59 -2.46
C ILE A 43 2.56 12.90 -2.19
N GLY A 44 3.33 12.96 -1.09
CA GLY A 44 4.18 14.11 -0.77
C GLY A 44 5.22 14.41 -1.86
N ALA A 45 5.93 13.37 -2.32
CA ALA A 45 6.91 13.50 -3.41
C ALA A 45 6.27 13.96 -4.73
N THR A 46 5.06 13.48 -5.04
CA THR A 46 4.29 13.88 -6.22
C THR A 46 3.86 15.35 -6.11
N ARG A 47 3.40 15.79 -4.93
CA ARG A 47 3.06 17.18 -4.67
C ARG A 47 4.28 18.09 -4.85
N ASP A 48 5.42 17.73 -4.28
CA ASP A 48 6.63 18.51 -4.44
C ASP A 48 7.06 18.59 -5.91
N ALA A 49 6.85 17.53 -6.68
CA ALA A 49 7.09 17.55 -8.12
C ALA A 49 6.15 18.51 -8.86
N ALA A 50 4.84 18.53 -8.52
CA ALA A 50 3.88 19.47 -9.09
C ALA A 50 4.26 20.93 -8.76
N VAL A 51 4.59 21.21 -7.49
CA VAL A 51 5.01 22.55 -7.03
C VAL A 51 6.28 23.02 -7.74
N ARG A 52 7.31 22.15 -7.84
CA ARG A 52 8.57 22.50 -8.52
C ARG A 52 8.39 22.78 -10.01
N ARG A 53 7.42 22.13 -10.66
CA ARG A 53 7.15 22.34 -12.10
C ARG A 53 6.15 23.47 -12.37
N GLY A 54 5.31 23.82 -11.40
CA GLY A 54 4.21 24.77 -11.61
C GLY A 54 3.09 24.22 -12.51
N GLU A 55 3.04 22.90 -12.70
CA GLU A 55 2.11 22.21 -13.59
C GLU A 55 1.33 21.16 -12.81
N VAL A 56 0.11 20.85 -13.27
CA VAL A 56 -0.66 19.71 -12.77
C VAL A 56 0.01 18.42 -13.21
N VAL A 57 0.20 17.48 -12.29
CA VAL A 57 0.89 16.21 -12.56
C VAL A 57 -0.03 15.04 -12.24
N SER A 58 0.04 13.98 -13.05
CA SER A 58 -0.69 12.74 -12.85
C SER A 58 0.22 11.68 -12.21
N LEU A 59 -0.25 11.09 -11.10
CA LEU A 59 0.35 9.93 -10.48
C LEU A 59 -0.53 8.71 -10.78
N HIS A 60 0.03 7.72 -11.46
CA HIS A 60 -0.62 6.43 -11.70
C HIS A 60 0.02 5.37 -10.81
N VAL A 61 -0.82 4.61 -10.10
CA VAL A 61 -0.38 3.53 -9.21
C VAL A 61 -1.14 2.26 -9.57
N GLU A 62 -0.39 1.18 -9.83
CA GLU A 62 -0.93 -0.14 -10.12
C GLU A 62 -1.10 -0.98 -8.84
N ARG A 63 -1.91 -2.04 -8.93
CA ARG A 63 -2.04 -3.05 -7.86
C ARG A 63 -0.71 -3.73 -7.52
N SER A 64 0.18 -3.85 -8.52
CA SER A 64 1.53 -4.41 -8.37
C SER A 64 2.42 -3.58 -7.43
N GLY A 65 2.01 -2.33 -7.11
CA GLY A 65 2.82 -1.33 -6.44
C GLY A 65 3.71 -0.55 -7.40
N ALA A 66 3.69 -0.85 -8.71
CA ALA A 66 4.34 -0.01 -9.70
C ALA A 66 3.64 1.36 -9.73
N TRP A 67 4.43 2.42 -9.73
CA TRP A 67 3.90 3.78 -9.81
C TRP A 67 4.69 4.59 -10.81
N GLN A 68 4.01 5.53 -11.44
CA GLN A 68 4.61 6.49 -12.35
C GLN A 68 3.96 7.85 -12.17
N VAL A 69 4.80 8.86 -12.12
CA VAL A 69 4.45 10.27 -12.16
C VAL A 69 4.80 10.74 -13.56
N GLU A 70 3.78 11.11 -14.33
CA GLU A 70 3.93 11.41 -15.76
C GLU A 70 4.97 12.51 -16.00
N GLY A 71 6.03 12.18 -16.75
CA GLY A 71 7.12 13.10 -17.07
C GLY A 71 8.03 13.49 -15.90
N VAL A 72 7.94 12.80 -14.75
CA VAL A 72 8.75 13.09 -13.56
C VAL A 72 9.59 11.90 -13.13
N ALA A 73 8.95 10.79 -12.74
CA ALA A 73 9.63 9.65 -12.14
C ALA A 73 8.74 8.40 -12.20
N ALA A 74 9.36 7.23 -12.16
CA ALA A 74 8.65 5.98 -11.95
C ALA A 74 9.39 5.13 -10.93
N GLY A 75 8.67 4.25 -10.26
CA GLY A 75 9.22 3.41 -9.22
C GLY A 75 8.28 2.28 -8.85
N ARG A 76 8.58 1.64 -7.72
CA ARG A 76 7.78 0.57 -7.18
C ARG A 76 7.73 0.67 -5.68
N LEU A 77 6.52 0.59 -5.12
CA LEU A 77 6.31 0.45 -3.70
C LEU A 77 6.90 -0.90 -3.25
N ALA A 78 7.60 -0.90 -2.13
CA ALA A 78 8.06 -2.10 -1.44
C ALA A 78 6.88 -2.98 -1.06
N THR A 79 5.73 -2.37 -0.76
CA THR A 79 4.52 -3.05 -0.33
C THR A 79 3.40 -2.90 -1.37
N PRO A 80 2.86 -4.01 -1.93
CA PRO A 80 1.72 -3.93 -2.84
C PRO A 80 0.50 -3.33 -2.14
N LEU A 81 -0.25 -2.51 -2.87
CA LEU A 81 -1.48 -1.92 -2.38
C LEU A 81 -2.64 -2.91 -2.58
N PRO A 82 -3.49 -3.13 -1.56
CA PRO A 82 -4.72 -3.91 -1.73
C PRO A 82 -5.78 -3.16 -2.55
N ALA A 83 -5.56 -1.89 -2.86
CA ALA A 83 -6.47 -1.04 -3.61
C ALA A 83 -6.50 -1.39 -5.11
N ALA A 84 -7.59 -1.01 -5.78
CA ALA A 84 -7.64 -1.00 -7.24
C ALA A 84 -6.58 -0.04 -7.81
N PRO A 85 -6.07 -0.28 -9.04
CA PRO A 85 -5.19 0.69 -9.68
C PRO A 85 -5.88 2.05 -9.77
N PHE A 86 -5.15 3.12 -9.53
CA PHE A 86 -5.70 4.47 -9.47
C PHE A 86 -4.79 5.50 -10.09
N THR A 87 -5.40 6.57 -10.57
CA THR A 87 -4.71 7.78 -11.01
C THR A 87 -5.12 8.93 -10.10
N LEU A 88 -4.14 9.60 -9.51
CA LEU A 88 -4.30 10.80 -8.69
C LEU A 88 -3.78 12.01 -9.47
N ILE A 89 -4.61 13.03 -9.60
CA ILE A 89 -4.27 14.30 -10.22
C ILE A 89 -3.86 15.24 -9.09
N VAL A 90 -2.65 15.79 -9.15
CA VAL A 90 -2.09 16.66 -8.12
C VAL A 90 -1.79 18.04 -8.71
N SER A 91 -2.36 19.06 -8.10
CA SER A 91 -2.20 20.46 -8.50
C SER A 91 -1.06 21.13 -7.71
N PRO A 92 -0.28 22.04 -8.34
CA PRO A 92 0.72 22.85 -7.63
C PRO A 92 0.08 23.77 -6.58
N LEU A 93 -1.23 24.01 -6.65
CA LEU A 93 -1.98 24.82 -5.69
C LEU A 93 -2.30 24.07 -4.39
N GLY A 94 -1.91 22.79 -4.29
CA GLY A 94 -2.11 21.97 -3.09
C GLY A 94 -3.38 21.12 -3.08
N SER A 95 -4.21 21.18 -4.13
CA SER A 95 -5.35 20.29 -4.29
C SER A 95 -4.98 18.99 -5.01
N CYS A 96 -5.73 17.93 -4.74
CA CYS A 96 -5.64 16.69 -5.49
C CYS A 96 -6.99 15.99 -5.54
N ALA A 97 -7.16 15.20 -6.59
CA ALA A 97 -8.37 14.44 -6.81
C ALA A 97 -8.03 13.13 -7.50
N PHE A 98 -8.79 12.09 -7.20
CA PHE A 98 -8.77 10.88 -8.00
C PHE A 98 -9.37 11.15 -9.38
N ASP A 99 -8.75 10.60 -10.41
CA ASP A 99 -9.36 10.57 -11.74
C ASP A 99 -10.73 9.85 -11.67
N VAL A 100 -11.66 10.25 -12.53
CA VAL A 100 -13.05 9.73 -12.55
C VAL A 100 -13.09 8.20 -12.67
N ARG A 101 -12.10 7.59 -13.34
CA ARG A 101 -12.00 6.13 -13.53
C ARG A 101 -11.53 5.40 -12.27
N SER A 102 -11.03 6.13 -11.28
CA SER A 102 -10.42 5.61 -10.04
C SER A 102 -11.35 5.65 -8.83
N GLY A 103 -12.67 5.78 -9.05
CA GLY A 103 -13.67 5.89 -7.96
C GLY A 103 -13.62 4.75 -6.93
N ALA A 104 -13.25 3.53 -7.34
CA ALA A 104 -13.08 2.41 -6.42
C ALA A 104 -11.93 2.61 -5.42
N ALA A 105 -10.85 3.30 -5.83
CA ALA A 105 -9.73 3.61 -4.95
C ALA A 105 -10.05 4.76 -3.99
N ALA A 106 -10.86 5.73 -4.43
CA ALA A 106 -11.35 6.82 -3.57
C ALA A 106 -12.21 6.32 -2.39
N LEU A 107 -12.85 5.15 -2.53
CA LEU A 107 -13.57 4.50 -1.43
C LEU A 107 -12.63 3.81 -0.43
N ALA A 108 -11.45 3.38 -0.88
CA ALA A 108 -10.48 2.65 -0.04
C ALA A 108 -9.47 3.57 0.64
N ILE A 109 -9.19 4.74 0.05
CA ILE A 109 -8.20 5.70 0.51
C ILE A 109 -8.90 7.05 0.71
N SER A 110 -9.07 7.46 1.96
CA SER A 110 -9.63 8.78 2.26
C SER A 110 -8.53 9.83 2.14
N LEU A 111 -8.58 10.65 1.08
CA LEU A 111 -7.77 11.86 0.98
C LEU A 111 -8.64 13.10 1.19
N ASP A 112 -8.07 14.11 1.81
CA ASP A 112 -8.62 15.46 1.79
C ASP A 112 -8.27 16.14 0.46
N PRO A 113 -9.26 16.54 -0.36
CA PRO A 113 -9.01 17.09 -1.69
C PRO A 113 -8.37 18.48 -1.69
N LEU A 114 -8.42 19.21 -0.56
CA LEU A 114 -7.90 20.56 -0.44
C LEU A 114 -6.49 20.61 0.15
N THR A 115 -6.13 19.61 0.96
CA THR A 115 -4.80 19.56 1.61
C THR A 115 -3.92 18.42 1.10
N CYS A 116 -4.47 17.48 0.32
CA CYS A 116 -3.79 16.26 -0.11
C CYS A 116 -3.25 15.40 1.02
N GLU A 117 -3.88 15.45 2.18
CA GLU A 117 -3.54 14.62 3.32
C GLU A 117 -4.40 13.35 3.35
N VAL A 118 -3.76 12.23 3.70
CA VAL A 118 -4.46 10.95 3.89
C VAL A 118 -5.15 10.99 5.26
N ARG A 119 -6.48 10.92 5.27
CA ARG A 119 -7.31 10.97 6.47
C ARG A 119 -7.49 9.54 7.01
N GLY A 120 -6.75 9.17 8.05
CA GLY A 120 -6.93 7.88 8.75
C GLY A 120 -5.64 7.15 9.15
N SER A 121 -4.67 7.87 9.72
CA SER A 121 -3.56 7.26 10.48
C SER A 121 -4.04 6.60 11.76
#